data_AF-A0A2H5EZF1-F1
#
_entry.id   AF-A0A2H5EZF1-F1
#
_cell.length_a   1.000
_cell.length_b   1.000
_cell.length_c   1.000
_cell.angle_alpha   90.00
_cell.angle_beta   90.00
_cell.angle_gamma   90.00
#
_symmetry.space_group_name_H-M   'P 1'
#
loop_
_entity.id
_entity.type
_entity.pdbx_description
1 polymer ?
#
loop_
_entity_poly.entity_id
_entity_poly.type
_entity_poly.pdbx_seq_one_letter_code
_entity_poly.pdbx_strand_id
1 'polypeptide(L)'
;MLAARAWMAEPMDRSERIGRWVSGIGHVGILGWAAIGGALFGPQPSPPIQMTQVATMTEAEFQDFAAASRGAGPVQGQQQEVATLPQPAADDVQSGALEAAQSPEPEAEAQPLPEPETEDAPDLTDLAEAQPPVEVATALPQQALPSRSEEPAETAPQPVTPPAAETATPQPEAPETPALPDAAVTPPSLPEPPAPPRSELALDNSPRPRGRPDGLVENRNRRLAEEARQAQEAARRQAEAEEAAREEAAEAERQAAEAEAEARARAEADQARSREEAAAREAEEARRAEAERQAAAEAEAERLEQERLEQERAEADRLAAEEAERQRQEDERLAAEREQQEREAAEAAEAERDRIAAEEAERARQEAAEAEQAARDAEAAAEEARQRAEEASPDQDALTAALSEALGDPAADSDSGGGATDGAPLSLSEREGFRLAINECWRVGSLSREAQATSVTVAFSMSQNGMPEPGTMRLMGHSGGSPAAAQQAYEAAQRAVLNCAGTGYGLPVEKYNRWKDVIIDFSPNGVGVK
;
A
#
# COMPACT_ATOMS: atom_id res chain seq x y z
N MET A 1 5.26 61.52 55.23
CA MET A 1 6.06 60.31 54.93
C MET A 1 5.27 59.51 53.90
N LEU A 2 5.37 59.86 52.61
CA LEU A 2 6.40 59.46 51.63
C LEU A 2 6.28 57.98 51.21
N ALA A 3 6.28 57.81 49.88
CA ALA A 3 6.51 56.60 49.08
C ALA A 3 5.33 55.63 48.81
N ALA A 4 4.50 56.05 47.83
CA ALA A 4 4.22 55.32 46.59
C ALA A 4 4.27 53.76 46.62
N ARG A 5 3.07 53.15 46.65
CA ARG A 5 2.83 51.81 46.09
C ARG A 5 2.60 51.95 44.58
N ALA A 6 3.68 51.88 43.81
CA ALA A 6 3.63 51.68 42.37
C ALA A 6 4.80 50.76 41.99
N TRP A 7 4.63 49.46 42.19
CA TRP A 7 5.43 48.47 41.48
C TRP A 7 4.62 48.06 40.25
N MET A 8 4.98 48.68 39.14
CA MET A 8 4.60 48.24 37.81
C MET A 8 5.09 46.79 37.65
N ALA A 9 4.17 45.88 37.33
CA ALA A 9 4.56 44.69 36.61
C ALA A 9 5.05 45.18 35.24
N GLU A 10 6.36 45.20 35.03
CA GLU A 10 6.91 45.38 33.69
C GLU A 10 6.31 44.30 32.79
N PRO A 11 5.66 44.66 31.68
CA PRO A 11 5.19 43.67 30.73
C PRO A 11 6.44 43.03 30.11
N MET A 12 6.81 41.83 30.58
CA MET A 12 7.89 41.06 29.94
C MET A 12 7.64 41.03 28.45
N ASP A 13 8.63 41.50 27.70
CA ASP A 13 8.56 41.63 26.26
C ASP A 13 8.20 40.28 25.64
N ARG A 14 7.40 40.32 24.57
CA ARG A 14 6.88 39.09 23.94
C ARG A 14 8.02 38.20 23.48
N SER A 15 9.14 38.82 23.08
CA SER A 15 10.42 38.21 22.71
C SER A 15 11.04 37.38 23.84
N GLU A 16 11.13 37.91 25.07
CA GLU A 16 11.67 37.19 26.23
C GLU A 16 10.78 36.02 26.66
N ARG A 17 9.46 36.19 26.56
CA ARG A 17 8.52 35.11 26.88
C ARG A 17 8.63 33.96 25.88
N ILE A 18 8.75 34.29 24.60
CA ILE A 18 8.96 33.31 23.53
C ILE A 18 10.33 32.66 23.68
N GLY A 19 11.38 33.42 23.98
CA GLY A 19 12.73 32.89 24.18
C GLY A 19 12.82 31.89 25.34
N ARG A 20 12.17 32.18 26.47
CA ARG A 20 12.11 31.26 27.62
C ARG A 20 11.27 30.01 27.32
N TRP A 21 10.24 30.14 26.50
CA TRP A 21 9.39 29.01 26.11
C TRP A 21 10.10 28.08 25.12
N VAL A 22 10.76 28.64 24.10
CA VAL A 22 11.56 27.87 23.13
C VAL A 22 12.75 27.19 23.82
N SER A 23 13.45 27.91 24.71
CA SER A 23 14.53 27.32 25.49
C SER A 23 14.03 26.22 26.43
N GLY A 24 12.91 26.43 27.12
CA GLY A 24 12.30 25.42 27.99
C GLY A 24 11.92 24.14 27.22
N ILE A 25 11.29 24.28 26.06
CA ILE A 25 10.92 23.14 25.20
C ILE A 25 12.15 22.43 24.67
N GLY A 26 13.19 23.17 24.25
CA GLY A 26 14.44 22.57 23.78
C GLY A 26 15.10 21.70 24.83
N HIS A 27 15.19 22.18 26.07
CA HIS A 27 15.80 21.41 27.16
C HIS A 27 14.98 20.19 27.56
N VAL A 28 13.65 20.31 27.60
CA VAL A 28 12.76 19.16 27.89
C VAL A 28 12.85 18.12 26.78
N GLY A 29 12.92 18.55 25.51
CA GLY A 29 13.11 17.66 24.37
C GLY A 29 14.43 16.89 24.43
N ILE A 30 15.54 17.56 24.74
CA ILE A 30 16.86 16.93 24.85
C ILE A 30 16.91 15.94 26.02
N LEU A 31 16.35 16.30 27.18
CA LEU A 31 16.30 15.40 28.34
C LEU A 31 15.40 14.19 28.08
N GLY A 32 14.26 14.39 27.39
CA GLY A 32 13.39 13.31 26.96
C GLY A 32 14.08 12.38 25.97
N TRP A 33 14.79 12.93 24.97
CA TRP A 33 15.53 12.14 23.99
C TRP A 33 16.69 11.35 24.63
N ALA A 34 17.40 11.92 25.60
CA ALA A 34 18.45 11.22 26.33
C ALA A 34 17.89 10.08 27.21
N ALA A 35 16.73 10.27 27.85
CA ALA A 35 16.08 9.23 28.65
C ALA A 35 15.56 8.08 27.77
N ILE A 36 14.92 8.41 26.65
CA ILE A 36 14.39 7.43 25.70
C ILE A 36 15.54 6.71 24.97
N GLY A 37 16.56 7.45 24.52
CA GLY A 37 17.74 6.90 23.88
C GLY A 37 18.56 5.99 24.82
N GLY A 38 18.67 6.35 26.10
CA GLY A 38 19.33 5.50 27.10
C GLY A 38 18.58 4.20 27.40
N ALA A 39 17.25 4.20 27.31
CA ALA A 39 16.43 3.01 27.52
C ALA A 39 16.38 2.09 26.29
N LEU A 40 16.38 2.66 25.08
CA LEU A 40 16.32 1.90 23.83
C LEU A 40 17.69 1.40 23.34
N PHE A 41 18.78 2.10 23.67
CA PHE A 41 20.13 1.78 23.19
C PHE A 41 21.13 1.46 24.31
N GLY A 42 20.64 1.00 25.47
CA GLY A 42 21.50 0.53 26.56
C GLY A 42 22.40 -0.63 26.10
N PRO A 43 23.63 -0.76 26.64
CA PRO A 43 24.54 -1.83 26.27
C PRO A 43 23.94 -3.19 26.63
N GLN A 44 23.61 -3.98 25.61
CA GLN A 44 23.14 -5.35 25.78
C GLN A 44 24.31 -6.21 26.29
N PRO A 45 24.11 -7.08 27.30
CA PRO A 45 25.13 -8.03 27.70
C PRO A 45 25.43 -8.97 26.54
N SER A 46 26.67 -8.95 26.05
CA SER A 46 27.10 -9.83 24.97
C SER A 46 26.95 -11.29 25.39
N PRO A 47 26.27 -12.14 24.59
CA PRO A 47 26.10 -13.56 24.92
C PRO A 47 27.47 -14.25 24.99
N PRO A 48 27.63 -15.25 25.87
CA PRO A 48 28.88 -16.01 25.94
C PRO A 48 29.15 -16.70 24.61
N ILE A 49 30.40 -16.62 24.15
CA ILE A 49 30.87 -17.26 22.92
C ILE A 49 30.69 -18.77 23.07
N GLN A 50 29.77 -19.34 22.30
CA GLN A 50 29.59 -20.79 22.16
C GLN A 50 30.51 -21.28 21.04
N MET A 51 31.50 -22.09 21.39
CA MET A 51 32.36 -22.75 20.40
C MET A 51 31.63 -24.00 19.89
N THR A 52 31.17 -23.98 18.64
CA THR A 52 30.66 -25.18 17.95
C THR A 52 31.85 -26.05 17.54
N GLN A 53 31.96 -27.23 18.14
CA GLN A 53 32.93 -28.23 17.72
C GLN A 53 32.46 -28.87 16.42
N VAL A 54 33.12 -28.55 15.32
CA VAL A 54 32.93 -29.25 14.04
C VAL A 54 33.73 -30.55 14.11
N ALA A 55 33.06 -31.65 14.46
CA ALA A 55 33.62 -32.99 14.31
C ALA A 55 33.35 -33.49 12.88
N THR A 56 34.38 -34.01 12.22
CA THR A 56 34.25 -34.70 10.93
C THR A 56 33.51 -36.01 11.14
N MET A 57 32.34 -36.16 10.51
CA MET A 57 31.54 -37.40 10.52
C MET A 57 32.41 -38.58 10.07
N THR A 58 32.29 -39.70 10.79
CA THR A 58 33.04 -40.90 10.43
C THR A 58 32.40 -41.59 9.22
N GLU A 59 33.19 -42.28 8.39
CA GLU A 59 32.69 -42.98 7.20
C GLU A 59 31.55 -43.97 7.53
N ALA A 60 31.58 -44.58 8.72
CA ALA A 60 30.54 -45.49 9.18
C ALA A 60 29.19 -44.78 9.39
N GLU A 61 29.18 -43.59 10.01
CA GLU A 61 27.94 -42.80 10.18
C GLU A 61 27.41 -42.28 8.83
N PHE A 62 28.29 -41.99 7.88
CA PHE A 62 27.88 -41.59 6.53
C PHE A 62 27.20 -42.74 5.78
N GLN A 63 27.72 -43.96 5.91
CA GLN A 63 27.12 -45.16 5.31
C GLN A 63 25.74 -45.48 5.90
N ASP A 64 25.55 -45.30 7.22
CA ASP A 64 24.25 -45.50 7.87
C ASP A 64 23.21 -44.46 7.40
N PHE A 65 23.61 -43.20 7.25
CA PHE A 65 22.72 -42.16 6.72
C PHE A 65 22.39 -42.37 5.23
N ALA A 66 23.35 -42.88 4.45
CA ALA A 66 23.16 -43.25 3.04
C ALA A 66 22.33 -44.54 2.85
N ALA A 67 22.31 -45.44 3.84
CA ALA A 67 21.44 -46.62 3.84
C ALA A 67 19.99 -46.23 4.20
N ALA A 68 19.83 -45.35 5.18
CA ALA A 68 18.52 -44.81 5.57
C ALA A 68 17.83 -44.04 4.43
N SER A 69 18.59 -43.23 3.66
CA SER A 69 18.05 -42.48 2.52
C SER A 69 17.68 -43.35 1.30
N ARG A 70 18.24 -44.56 1.19
CA ARG A 70 17.87 -45.56 0.19
C ARG A 70 16.72 -46.48 0.62
N GLY A 71 16.10 -46.20 1.77
CA GLY A 71 14.94 -46.96 2.28
C GLY A 71 15.27 -48.36 2.79
N ALA A 72 16.56 -48.68 3.01
CA ALA A 72 17.01 -49.96 3.52
C ALA A 72 17.68 -49.76 4.89
N GLY A 73 16.86 -49.60 5.92
CA GLY A 73 17.32 -49.61 7.32
C GLY A 73 17.68 -51.03 7.80
N PRO A 74 18.48 -51.17 8.88
CA PRO A 74 18.95 -52.46 9.35
C PRO A 74 17.80 -53.30 9.90
N VAL A 75 17.46 -54.39 9.20
CA VAL A 75 16.58 -55.43 9.72
C VAL A 75 17.35 -56.25 10.76
N GLN A 76 17.15 -55.94 12.04
CA GLN A 76 17.52 -56.88 13.09
C GLN A 76 16.66 -58.14 12.95
N GLY A 77 17.31 -59.30 12.82
CA GLY A 77 16.67 -60.59 12.75
C GLY A 77 15.92 -60.90 14.04
N GLN A 78 14.61 -60.64 14.04
CA GLN A 78 13.65 -61.27 14.94
C GLN A 78 12.62 -61.95 14.04
N GLN A 79 12.45 -63.25 14.24
CA GLN A 79 11.46 -64.04 13.53
C GLN A 79 10.08 -63.47 13.82
N GLN A 80 9.44 -62.92 12.79
CA GLN A 80 8.06 -62.50 12.86
C GLN A 80 7.20 -63.75 12.60
N GLU A 81 6.68 -64.29 13.69
CA GLU A 81 5.60 -65.27 13.67
C GLU A 81 4.42 -64.67 12.89
N VAL A 82 4.04 -65.34 11.81
CA VAL A 82 2.94 -64.94 10.94
C VAL A 82 1.64 -65.12 11.73
N ALA A 83 1.08 -64.00 12.21
CA ALA A 83 -0.28 -63.98 12.73
C ALA A 83 -1.25 -64.37 11.60
N THR A 84 -1.78 -65.59 11.69
CA THR A 84 -2.85 -66.09 10.84
C THR A 84 -4.12 -65.31 11.17
N LEU A 85 -4.63 -64.51 10.24
CA LEU A 85 -5.96 -63.90 10.35
C LEU A 85 -7.04 -65.00 10.38
N PRO A 86 -8.03 -64.94 11.29
CA PRO A 86 -9.11 -65.91 11.32
C PRO A 86 -10.04 -65.71 10.11
N GLN A 87 -10.22 -66.78 9.35
CA GLN A 87 -11.12 -66.84 8.21
C GLN A 87 -12.57 -66.95 8.73
N PRO A 88 -13.50 -66.06 8.32
CA PRO A 88 -14.89 -66.18 8.72
C PRO A 88 -15.55 -67.37 8.03
N ALA A 89 -16.36 -68.10 8.80
CA ALA A 89 -17.11 -69.27 8.35
C ALA A 89 -18.05 -68.92 7.18
N ALA A 90 -18.02 -69.76 6.14
CA ALA A 90 -19.05 -69.82 5.13
C ALA A 90 -20.27 -70.55 5.71
N ASP A 91 -21.45 -69.93 5.59
CA ASP A 91 -22.64 -70.47 4.92
C ASP A 91 -23.89 -69.70 5.39
N ASP A 92 -24.41 -68.84 4.51
CA ASP A 92 -25.85 -68.82 4.19
C ASP A 92 -26.08 -67.95 2.93
N VAL A 93 -26.34 -68.65 1.82
CA VAL A 93 -27.49 -68.44 0.94
C VAL A 93 -27.54 -67.17 0.04
N GLN A 94 -27.43 -67.48 -1.26
CA GLN A 94 -28.31 -67.10 -2.38
C GLN A 94 -27.65 -66.30 -3.51
N SER A 95 -27.45 -67.02 -4.59
CA SER A 95 -27.30 -66.59 -5.98
C SER A 95 -28.21 -65.43 -6.38
N GLY A 96 -27.59 -64.35 -6.86
CA GLY A 96 -28.19 -63.30 -7.67
C GLY A 96 -27.16 -62.81 -8.68
N ALA A 97 -27.38 -63.14 -9.95
CA ALA A 97 -26.50 -62.84 -11.07
C ALA A 97 -26.35 -61.33 -11.30
N LEU A 98 -25.10 -60.85 -11.46
CA LEU A 98 -24.78 -59.67 -12.24
C LEU A 98 -23.46 -59.91 -13.00
N GLU A 99 -23.65 -60.08 -14.31
CA GLU A 99 -22.80 -59.77 -15.46
C GLU A 99 -21.30 -59.47 -15.22
N ALA A 100 -20.45 -60.25 -15.89
CA ALA A 100 -19.03 -59.99 -16.04
C ALA A 100 -18.79 -58.76 -16.95
N ALA A 101 -18.34 -57.65 -16.36
CA ALA A 101 -17.65 -56.62 -17.11
C ALA A 101 -16.16 -56.98 -17.19
N GLN A 102 -15.74 -57.35 -18.39
CA GLN A 102 -14.35 -57.58 -18.77
C GLN A 102 -13.58 -56.25 -18.63
N SER A 103 -12.53 -56.21 -17.80
CA SER A 103 -11.52 -55.15 -17.89
C SER A 103 -10.66 -55.41 -19.13
N PRO A 104 -10.50 -54.44 -20.04
CA PRO A 104 -9.64 -54.62 -21.21
C PRO A 104 -8.16 -54.60 -20.78
N GLU A 105 -7.40 -55.53 -21.38
CA GLU A 105 -5.93 -55.54 -21.41
C GLU A 105 -5.39 -54.16 -21.88
N PRO A 106 -4.31 -53.64 -21.28
CA PRO A 106 -3.73 -52.37 -21.71
C PRO A 106 -3.00 -52.57 -23.06
N GLU A 107 -3.65 -52.11 -24.12
CA GLU A 107 -3.03 -51.92 -25.43
C GLU A 107 -1.87 -50.92 -25.33
N ALA A 108 -0.73 -51.36 -25.84
CA ALA A 108 0.50 -50.62 -25.95
C ALA A 108 0.36 -49.54 -27.02
N GLU A 109 0.27 -48.27 -26.62
CA GLU A 109 0.55 -47.11 -27.48
C GLU A 109 0.73 -45.84 -26.63
N ALA A 110 1.82 -45.80 -25.86
CA ALA A 110 2.33 -44.55 -25.29
C ALA A 110 3.20 -43.86 -26.34
N GLN A 111 2.75 -42.70 -26.84
CA GLN A 111 3.55 -41.84 -27.72
C GLN A 111 4.84 -41.41 -26.99
N PRO A 112 6.02 -41.44 -27.63
CA PRO A 112 7.24 -40.96 -27.00
C PRO A 112 7.19 -39.44 -26.82
N LEU A 113 7.36 -38.97 -25.59
CA LEU A 113 7.63 -37.56 -25.31
C LEU A 113 8.98 -37.17 -25.92
N PRO A 114 9.15 -35.92 -26.39
CA PRO A 114 10.44 -35.43 -26.84
C PRO A 114 11.44 -35.38 -25.67
N GLU A 115 12.66 -35.86 -25.91
CA GLU A 115 13.79 -35.74 -24.99
C GLU A 115 14.12 -34.26 -24.74
N PRO A 116 14.41 -33.85 -23.48
CA PRO A 116 14.85 -32.49 -23.21
C PRO A 116 16.25 -32.26 -23.79
N GLU A 117 16.45 -31.12 -24.45
CA GLU A 117 17.77 -30.69 -24.90
C GLU A 117 18.69 -30.56 -23.69
N THR A 118 19.89 -31.14 -23.79
CA THR A 118 20.92 -31.05 -22.76
C THR A 118 21.51 -29.65 -22.81
N GLU A 119 21.19 -28.80 -21.84
CA GLU A 119 21.91 -27.53 -21.66
C GLU A 119 23.36 -27.84 -21.25
N ASP A 120 24.33 -27.26 -21.97
CA ASP A 120 25.74 -27.37 -21.62
C ASP A 120 25.97 -26.82 -20.20
N ALA A 121 26.72 -27.58 -19.40
CA ALA A 121 27.08 -27.19 -18.04
C ALA A 121 27.82 -25.83 -18.07
N PRO A 122 27.54 -24.91 -17.12
CA PRO A 122 28.17 -23.60 -17.10
C PRO A 122 29.70 -23.72 -17.00
N ASP A 123 30.41 -22.96 -17.83
CA ASP A 123 31.87 -22.90 -17.86
C ASP A 123 32.41 -22.26 -16.57
N LEU A 124 33.03 -23.09 -15.71
CA LEU A 124 33.60 -22.68 -14.42
C LEU A 124 35.08 -22.27 -14.53
N THR A 125 35.59 -22.02 -15.74
CA THR A 125 37.00 -21.68 -15.94
C THR A 125 37.41 -20.38 -15.21
N ASP A 126 36.48 -19.45 -14.96
CA ASP A 126 36.73 -18.22 -14.18
C ASP A 126 36.95 -18.45 -12.67
N LEU A 127 36.56 -19.60 -12.10
CA LEU A 127 36.81 -19.92 -10.68
C LEU A 127 38.09 -20.74 -10.45
N ALA A 128 38.71 -21.26 -11.51
CA ALA A 128 39.91 -22.08 -11.42
C ALA A 128 41.22 -21.27 -11.50
N GLU A 129 41.17 -19.98 -11.80
CA GLU A 129 42.34 -19.13 -11.85
C GLU A 129 42.73 -18.64 -10.44
N ALA A 130 43.77 -19.26 -9.88
CA ALA A 130 44.33 -18.88 -8.60
C ALA A 130 44.95 -17.47 -8.68
N GLN A 131 44.27 -16.48 -8.10
CA GLN A 131 44.81 -15.13 -7.90
C GLN A 131 46.08 -15.19 -7.02
N PRO A 132 47.20 -14.57 -7.39
CA PRO A 132 48.39 -14.53 -6.55
C PRO A 132 48.14 -13.69 -5.29
N PRO A 133 48.76 -14.02 -4.13
CA PRO A 133 48.52 -13.31 -2.89
C PRO A 133 49.00 -11.86 -3.01
N VAL A 134 48.08 -10.92 -2.81
CA VAL A 134 48.39 -9.50 -2.63
C VAL A 134 48.88 -9.32 -1.19
N GLU A 135 50.17 -9.02 -1.00
CA GLU A 135 50.69 -8.57 0.30
C GLU A 135 50.17 -7.16 0.60
N VAL A 136 49.05 -7.08 1.32
CA VAL A 136 48.59 -5.83 1.92
C VAL A 136 49.26 -5.69 3.28
N ALA A 137 50.31 -4.88 3.36
CA ALA A 137 50.87 -4.42 4.62
C ALA A 137 49.81 -3.63 5.40
N THR A 138 49.11 -4.30 6.31
CA THR A 138 48.20 -3.64 7.24
C THR A 138 49.00 -3.17 8.45
N ALA A 139 49.45 -1.92 8.40
CA ALA A 139 49.99 -1.22 9.55
C ALA A 139 48.83 -0.88 10.52
N LEU A 140 48.74 -1.62 11.62
CA LEU A 140 47.83 -1.31 12.73
C LEU A 140 48.37 -0.10 13.53
N PRO A 141 47.54 0.89 13.91
CA PRO A 141 47.95 1.92 14.85
C PRO A 141 48.01 1.34 16.28
N GLN A 142 49.20 1.35 16.86
CA GLN A 142 49.47 1.00 18.25
C GLN A 142 48.79 2.03 19.18
N GLN A 143 47.78 1.64 19.94
CA GLN A 143 47.24 2.51 21.00
C GLN A 143 48.16 2.50 22.22
N ALA A 144 48.61 3.70 22.61
CA ALA A 144 49.38 3.95 23.81
C ALA A 144 48.48 3.84 25.05
N LEU A 145 48.83 2.93 25.96
CA LEU A 145 48.27 2.84 27.30
C LEU A 145 48.75 4.06 28.13
N PRO A 146 47.89 4.75 28.91
CA PRO A 146 48.37 5.71 29.88
C PRO A 146 49.04 5.00 31.07
N SER A 147 50.24 5.47 31.39
CA SER A 147 51.07 5.08 32.52
C SER A 147 50.34 5.23 33.85
N ARG A 148 50.34 4.16 34.64
CA ARG A 148 49.94 4.16 36.05
C ARG A 148 51.15 4.54 36.89
N SER A 149 51.09 5.68 37.59
CA SER A 149 52.11 6.14 38.52
C SER A 149 52.29 5.19 39.72
N GLU A 150 53.55 5.05 40.14
CA GLU A 150 54.11 4.55 41.42
C GLU A 150 53.26 4.88 42.67
N GLU A 151 52.85 3.88 43.49
CA GLU A 151 53.49 3.31 44.73
C GLU A 151 53.31 4.16 46.02
N PRO A 152 53.22 3.58 47.26
CA PRO A 152 54.04 2.47 47.73
C PRO A 152 53.35 1.30 48.47
N ALA A 153 54.10 0.19 48.47
CA ALA A 153 54.11 -1.03 49.27
C ALA A 153 53.25 -1.16 50.56
N GLU A 154 52.49 -2.25 50.65
CA GLU A 154 52.43 -3.09 51.87
C GLU A 154 52.19 -4.57 51.51
N THR A 155 52.80 -5.43 52.32
CA THR A 155 53.10 -6.87 52.16
C THR A 155 51.91 -7.82 51.92
N ALA A 156 52.16 -8.88 51.14
CA ALA A 156 51.23 -9.93 50.72
C ALA A 156 50.63 -10.81 51.84
N PRO A 157 49.40 -11.34 51.62
CA PRO A 157 49.12 -12.75 51.91
C PRO A 157 48.46 -13.49 50.72
N GLN A 158 48.73 -14.80 50.62
CA GLN A 158 48.21 -15.70 49.58
C GLN A 158 46.71 -16.04 49.79
N PRO A 159 45.93 -16.26 48.71
CA PRO A 159 44.48 -16.49 48.82
C PRO A 159 44.11 -17.97 49.05
N VAL A 160 43.13 -18.15 49.92
CA VAL A 160 42.37 -19.36 50.21
C VAL A 160 41.24 -19.57 49.20
N THR A 161 41.05 -20.81 48.76
CA THR A 161 39.95 -21.28 47.89
C THR A 161 38.72 -21.75 48.70
N PRO A 162 37.48 -21.53 48.23
CA PRO A 162 36.25 -22.05 48.85
C PRO A 162 35.90 -23.48 48.39
N PRO A 163 35.14 -24.27 49.18
CA PRO A 163 34.84 -25.67 48.88
C PRO A 163 33.58 -25.87 48.03
N ALA A 164 33.65 -26.86 47.13
CA ALA A 164 32.52 -27.43 46.40
C ALA A 164 31.87 -28.57 47.20
N ALA A 165 30.55 -28.65 47.14
CA ALA A 165 29.75 -29.77 47.62
C ALA A 165 29.45 -30.71 46.45
N GLU A 166 29.91 -31.97 46.55
CA GLU A 166 29.52 -33.08 45.69
C GLU A 166 28.77 -34.12 46.54
N THR A 167 27.52 -34.38 46.18
CA THR A 167 26.76 -35.54 46.63
C THR A 167 27.02 -36.68 45.65
N ALA A 168 27.78 -37.67 46.07
CA ALA A 168 27.96 -38.95 45.38
C ALA A 168 27.42 -40.10 46.24
N THR A 169 26.73 -41.01 45.57
CA THR A 169 26.13 -42.28 46.01
C THR A 169 27.12 -43.23 46.73
N PRO A 170 26.68 -44.02 47.73
CA PRO A 170 27.41 -45.21 48.16
C PRO A 170 26.81 -46.51 47.58
N GLN A 171 27.65 -47.31 46.92
CA GLN A 171 27.44 -48.74 46.63
C GLN A 171 28.46 -49.56 47.47
N PRO A 172 28.12 -50.76 47.99
CA PRO A 172 28.84 -51.37 49.11
C PRO A 172 30.03 -52.24 48.68
N GLU A 173 31.14 -52.12 49.41
CA GLU A 173 32.31 -53.01 49.32
C GLU A 173 32.13 -54.28 50.16
N ALA A 174 32.52 -55.41 49.57
CA ALA A 174 32.69 -56.70 50.22
C ALA A 174 34.01 -56.75 51.01
N PRO A 175 34.09 -57.46 52.16
CA PRO A 175 35.32 -57.57 52.92
C PRO A 175 36.25 -58.65 52.36
N GLU A 176 37.43 -58.24 51.87
CA GLU A 176 38.58 -59.13 51.69
C GLU A 176 39.24 -59.48 53.02
N THR A 177 39.78 -60.70 53.06
CA THR A 177 40.40 -61.36 54.20
C THR A 177 41.88 -60.94 54.33
N PRO A 178 42.37 -60.46 55.49
CA PRO A 178 43.81 -60.30 55.69
C PRO A 178 44.43 -61.54 56.33
N ALA A 179 45.57 -61.94 55.76
CA ALA A 179 46.43 -63.01 56.20
C ALA A 179 47.13 -62.73 57.56
N LEU A 180 47.40 -63.83 58.27
CA LEU A 180 48.15 -63.94 59.53
C LEU A 180 49.58 -63.37 59.46
N PRO A 181 50.07 -62.80 60.57
CA PRO A 181 51.44 -62.99 60.98
C PRO A 181 51.56 -63.86 62.24
N ASP A 182 52.55 -64.75 62.18
CA ASP A 182 53.01 -65.68 63.19
C ASP A 182 53.64 -64.93 64.40
N ALA A 183 53.09 -65.14 65.60
CA ALA A 183 53.75 -64.80 66.86
C ALA A 183 53.15 -65.65 67.98
N ALA A 184 53.88 -66.69 68.38
CA ALA A 184 53.63 -67.44 69.60
C ALA A 184 53.72 -66.52 70.82
N VAL A 185 52.57 -66.22 71.43
CA VAL A 185 52.48 -65.67 72.78
C VAL A 185 51.52 -66.53 73.57
N THR A 186 52.06 -67.26 74.55
CA THR A 186 51.32 -67.98 75.58
C THR A 186 50.35 -67.03 76.30
N PRO A 187 49.03 -67.30 76.35
CA PRO A 187 48.12 -66.50 77.17
C PRO A 187 48.36 -66.77 78.67
N PRO A 188 48.31 -65.74 79.55
CA PRO A 188 48.34 -65.95 80.99
C PRO A 188 47.04 -66.64 81.45
N SER A 189 47.18 -67.59 82.38
CA SER A 189 46.07 -68.26 83.05
C SER A 189 45.13 -67.24 83.72
N LEU A 190 43.89 -67.16 83.24
CA LEU A 190 42.81 -66.44 83.90
C LEU A 190 42.42 -67.15 85.22
N PRO A 191 42.11 -66.43 86.30
CA PRO A 191 41.54 -67.03 87.49
C PRO A 191 40.11 -67.54 87.21
N GLU A 192 39.79 -68.67 87.82
CA GLU A 192 38.50 -69.37 87.77
C GLU A 192 37.33 -68.42 88.13
N PRO A 193 36.20 -68.43 87.40
CA PRO A 193 35.04 -67.61 87.75
C PRO A 193 34.45 -68.04 89.11
N PRO A 194 33.98 -67.11 89.95
CA PRO A 194 33.30 -67.47 91.18
C PRO A 194 32.00 -68.22 90.86
N ALA A 195 31.76 -69.33 91.56
CA ALA A 195 30.55 -70.13 91.42
C ALA A 195 29.29 -69.26 91.64
N PRO A 196 28.19 -69.49 90.87
CA PRO A 196 26.97 -68.72 91.03
C PRO A 196 26.38 -68.89 92.44
N PRO A 197 25.77 -67.85 93.03
CA PRO A 197 25.19 -67.93 94.38
C PRO A 197 24.04 -68.94 94.41
N ARG A 198 24.14 -69.93 95.30
CA ARG A 198 23.04 -70.86 95.61
C ARG A 198 22.08 -70.18 96.58
N SER A 199 20.80 -70.13 96.25
CA SER A 199 19.73 -69.65 97.15
C SER A 199 19.63 -70.57 98.37
N GLU A 200 19.60 -70.02 99.59
CA GLU A 200 19.45 -70.79 100.85
C GLU A 200 18.08 -71.48 101.02
N LEU A 201 17.16 -71.28 100.06
CA LEU A 201 15.89 -72.00 99.95
C LEU A 201 15.96 -73.18 98.96
N ALA A 202 17.12 -73.48 98.40
CA ALA A 202 17.33 -74.67 97.59
C ALA A 202 17.38 -75.91 98.48
N LEU A 203 16.26 -76.63 98.56
CA LEU A 203 16.19 -77.95 99.19
C LEU A 203 17.15 -78.92 98.46
N ASP A 204 18.27 -79.26 99.10
CA ASP A 204 19.31 -80.18 98.57
C ASP A 204 18.81 -81.61 98.31
N ASN A 205 17.63 -81.97 98.84
CA ASN A 205 17.05 -83.30 98.70
C ASN A 205 15.56 -83.22 98.38
N SER A 206 15.21 -82.60 97.26
CA SER A 206 13.94 -82.96 96.61
C SER A 206 14.10 -84.35 95.97
N PRO A 207 13.18 -85.31 96.21
CA PRO A 207 13.23 -86.58 95.50
C PRO A 207 13.13 -86.28 94.00
N ARG A 208 14.20 -86.56 93.25
CA ARG A 208 14.18 -86.46 91.79
C ARG A 208 12.97 -87.26 91.32
N PRO A 209 12.03 -86.67 90.55
CA PRO A 209 10.89 -87.41 90.02
C PRO A 209 11.40 -88.67 89.34
N ARG A 210 11.01 -89.85 89.87
CA ARG A 210 11.42 -91.12 89.30
C ARG A 210 10.54 -91.40 88.08
N GLY A 211 11.16 -91.38 86.91
CA GLY A 211 10.49 -91.57 85.63
C GLY A 211 10.26 -90.24 84.91
N ARG A 212 10.80 -90.14 83.69
CA ARG A 212 10.40 -89.10 82.74
C ARG A 212 8.95 -89.42 82.33
N PRO A 213 8.00 -88.47 82.40
CA PRO A 213 6.67 -88.70 81.84
C PRO A 213 6.81 -89.07 80.36
N ASP A 214 6.22 -90.20 79.96
CA ASP A 214 6.25 -90.67 78.58
C ASP A 214 5.60 -89.64 77.65
N GLY A 215 6.17 -89.42 76.46
CA GLY A 215 5.61 -88.50 75.45
C GLY A 215 6.00 -87.02 75.58
N LEU A 216 6.81 -86.61 76.57
CA LEU A 216 7.21 -85.19 76.73
C LEU A 216 8.03 -84.64 75.57
N VAL A 217 8.93 -85.44 74.98
CA VAL A 217 9.75 -85.02 73.85
C VAL A 217 8.88 -84.87 72.61
N GLU A 218 7.97 -85.83 72.40
CA GLU A 218 7.02 -85.87 71.31
C GLU A 218 6.07 -84.67 71.39
N ASN A 219 5.54 -84.34 72.57
CA ASN A 219 4.68 -83.17 72.78
C ASN A 219 5.46 -81.85 72.60
N ARG A 220 6.71 -81.77 73.08
CA ARG A 220 7.57 -80.59 72.83
C ARG A 220 7.85 -80.43 71.34
N ASN A 221 8.21 -81.50 70.65
CA ASN A 221 8.51 -81.47 69.22
C ASN A 221 7.25 -81.12 68.41
N ARG A 222 6.05 -81.56 68.83
CA ARG A 222 4.77 -81.15 68.22
C ARG A 222 4.53 -79.65 68.36
N ARG A 223 4.72 -79.07 69.55
CA ARG A 223 4.59 -77.62 69.76
C ARG A 223 5.59 -76.83 68.93
N LEU A 224 6.86 -77.26 68.89
CA LEU A 224 7.87 -76.61 68.06
C LEU A 224 7.53 -76.68 66.56
N ALA A 225 6.96 -77.79 66.09
CA ALA A 225 6.50 -77.92 64.69
C ALA A 225 5.26 -77.06 64.38
N GLU A 226 4.35 -76.88 65.35
CA GLU A 226 3.22 -75.95 65.22
C GLU A 226 3.68 -74.49 65.22
N GLU A 227 4.56 -74.10 66.15
CA GLU A 227 5.19 -72.79 66.21
C GLU A 227 5.98 -72.48 64.92
N ALA A 228 6.72 -73.46 64.39
CA ALA A 228 7.44 -73.31 63.11
C ALA A 228 6.48 -73.13 61.92
N ARG A 229 5.35 -73.85 61.87
CA ARG A 229 4.34 -73.67 60.82
C ARG A 229 3.66 -72.29 60.91
N GLN A 230 3.33 -71.85 62.12
CA GLN A 230 2.77 -70.51 62.35
C GLN A 230 3.77 -69.41 61.95
N ALA A 231 5.05 -69.58 62.29
CA ALA A 231 6.11 -68.65 61.89
C ALA A 231 6.28 -68.61 60.37
N GLN A 232 6.23 -69.76 59.69
CA GLN A 232 6.27 -69.83 58.21
C GLN A 232 5.06 -69.14 57.57
N GLU A 233 3.84 -69.35 58.10
CA GLU A 233 2.64 -68.68 57.60
C GLU A 233 2.69 -67.16 57.83
N ALA A 234 3.15 -66.71 59.01
CA ALA A 234 3.35 -65.30 59.30
C ALA A 234 4.39 -64.67 58.37
N ALA A 235 5.51 -65.35 58.12
CA ALA A 235 6.54 -64.90 57.19
C ALA A 235 5.99 -64.82 55.75
N ARG A 236 5.16 -65.78 55.32
CA ARG A 236 4.51 -65.71 54.00
C ARG A 236 3.56 -64.51 53.90
N ARG A 237 2.72 -64.27 54.91
CA ARG A 237 1.83 -63.10 54.93
C ARG A 237 2.59 -61.78 54.96
N GLN A 238 3.73 -61.74 55.64
CA GLN A 238 4.61 -60.56 55.61
C GLN A 238 5.22 -60.36 54.22
N ALA A 239 5.70 -61.41 53.57
CA ALA A 239 6.22 -61.32 52.20
C ALA A 239 5.14 -60.88 51.20
N GLU A 240 3.93 -61.45 51.27
CA GLU A 240 2.78 -61.05 50.45
C GLU A 240 2.39 -59.57 50.70
N ALA A 241 2.43 -59.11 51.96
CA ALA A 241 2.15 -57.71 52.29
C ALA A 241 3.25 -56.75 51.81
N GLU A 242 4.53 -57.15 51.89
CA GLU A 242 5.65 -56.39 51.35
C GLU A 242 5.60 -56.32 49.82
N GLU A 243 5.22 -57.39 49.14
CA GLU A 243 5.01 -57.42 47.69
C GLU A 243 3.87 -56.50 47.27
N ALA A 244 2.71 -56.59 47.94
CA ALA A 244 1.58 -55.68 47.70
C ALA A 244 1.95 -54.21 47.93
N ALA A 245 2.71 -53.90 48.99
CA ALA A 245 3.19 -52.54 49.25
C ALA A 245 4.17 -52.05 48.17
N ARG A 246 5.01 -52.93 47.62
CA ARG A 246 5.89 -52.59 46.48
C ARG A 246 5.10 -52.34 45.20
N GLU A 247 4.06 -53.13 44.93
CA GLU A 247 3.19 -52.93 43.77
C GLU A 247 2.43 -51.60 43.86
N GLU A 248 1.87 -51.27 45.03
CA GLU A 248 1.20 -49.99 45.29
C GLU A 248 2.17 -48.81 45.15
N ALA A 249 3.38 -48.92 45.70
CA ALA A 249 4.41 -47.90 45.53
C ALA A 249 4.80 -47.72 44.05
N ALA A 250 4.98 -48.81 43.31
CA ALA A 250 5.28 -48.76 41.88
C ALA A 250 4.11 -48.17 41.06
N GLU A 251 2.86 -48.41 41.45
CA GLU A 251 1.70 -47.76 40.83
C GLU A 251 1.65 -46.27 41.13
N ALA A 252 1.90 -45.87 42.38
CA ALA A 252 1.97 -44.46 42.76
C ALA A 252 3.10 -43.73 42.02
N GLU A 253 4.26 -44.35 41.84
CA GLU A 253 5.36 -43.80 41.03
C GLU A 253 4.96 -43.63 39.56
N ARG A 254 4.27 -44.62 38.97
CA ARG A 254 3.75 -44.50 37.58
C ARG A 254 2.75 -43.36 37.44
N GLN A 255 1.80 -43.24 38.38
CA GLN A 255 0.81 -42.17 38.38
C GLN A 255 1.47 -40.79 38.56
N ALA A 256 2.48 -40.69 39.43
CA ALA A 256 3.25 -39.46 39.60
C ALA A 256 4.02 -39.08 38.33
N ALA A 257 4.64 -40.05 37.66
CA ALA A 257 5.36 -39.83 36.41
C ALA A 257 4.40 -39.40 35.27
N GLU A 258 3.21 -40.02 35.18
CA GLU A 258 2.17 -39.62 34.22
C GLU A 258 1.67 -38.20 34.48
N ALA A 259 1.38 -37.86 35.75
CA ALA A 259 0.96 -36.51 36.12
C ALA A 259 2.05 -35.46 35.82
N GLU A 260 3.32 -35.78 36.02
CA GLU A 260 4.44 -34.91 35.66
C GLU A 260 4.57 -34.76 34.15
N ALA A 261 4.42 -35.84 33.38
CA ALA A 261 4.43 -35.81 31.93
C ALA A 261 3.26 -34.95 31.38
N GLU A 262 2.06 -35.09 31.93
CA GLU A 262 0.93 -34.23 31.59
C GLU A 262 1.19 -32.76 31.92
N ALA A 263 1.77 -32.48 33.09
CA ALA A 263 2.09 -31.10 33.48
C ALA A 263 3.12 -30.46 32.53
N ARG A 264 4.14 -31.23 32.12
CA ARG A 264 5.13 -30.81 31.11
C ARG A 264 4.46 -30.55 29.76
N ALA A 265 3.62 -31.47 29.29
CA ALA A 265 2.88 -31.31 28.02
C ALA A 265 1.97 -30.07 28.03
N ARG A 266 1.29 -29.79 29.15
CA ARG A 266 0.48 -28.57 29.31
C ARG A 266 1.34 -27.31 29.27
N ALA A 267 2.48 -27.31 29.96
CA ALA A 267 3.40 -26.17 29.96
C ALA A 267 3.99 -25.91 28.56
N GLU A 268 4.32 -26.96 27.80
CA GLU A 268 4.77 -26.84 26.41
C GLU A 268 3.68 -26.30 25.50
N ALA A 269 2.43 -26.75 25.67
CA ALA A 269 1.29 -26.23 24.92
C ALA A 269 1.02 -24.74 25.23
N ASP A 270 1.14 -24.32 26.49
CA ASP A 270 1.04 -22.91 26.89
C ASP A 270 2.16 -22.06 26.28
N GLN A 271 3.38 -22.59 26.27
CA GLN A 271 4.51 -21.95 25.60
C GLN A 271 4.28 -21.84 24.09
N ALA A 272 3.77 -22.88 23.43
CA ALA A 272 3.45 -22.84 22.01
C ALA A 272 2.40 -21.76 21.70
N ARG A 273 1.31 -21.73 22.47
CA ARG A 273 0.26 -20.70 22.33
C ARG A 273 0.81 -19.28 22.53
N SER A 274 1.64 -19.06 23.56
CA SER A 274 2.23 -17.73 23.77
C SER A 274 3.16 -17.29 22.64
N ARG A 275 3.90 -18.23 22.01
CA ARG A 275 4.73 -17.95 20.83
C ARG A 275 3.87 -17.63 19.60
N GLU A 276 2.78 -18.36 19.38
CA GLU A 276 1.83 -18.07 18.29
C GLU A 276 1.17 -16.69 18.48
N GLU A 277 0.74 -16.36 19.70
CA GLU A 277 0.20 -15.03 20.01
C GLU A 277 1.23 -13.92 19.81
N ALA A 278 2.48 -14.14 20.22
CA ALA A 278 3.57 -13.18 19.99
C ALA A 278 3.83 -12.98 18.49
N ALA A 279 3.91 -14.06 17.72
CA ALA A 279 4.07 -14.01 16.27
C ALA A 279 2.88 -13.33 15.58
N ALA A 280 1.65 -13.53 16.07
CA ALA A 280 0.47 -12.86 15.54
C ALA A 280 0.50 -11.34 15.79
N ARG A 281 0.96 -10.90 16.98
CA ARG A 281 1.15 -9.48 17.30
C ARG A 281 2.23 -8.85 16.43
N GLU A 282 3.37 -9.52 16.28
CA GLU A 282 4.47 -9.07 15.41
C GLU A 282 4.00 -8.97 13.94
N ALA A 283 3.25 -9.95 13.45
CA ALA A 283 2.68 -9.91 12.11
C ALA A 283 1.66 -8.77 11.92
N GLU A 284 0.88 -8.44 12.95
CA GLU A 284 -0.01 -7.28 12.91
C GLU A 284 0.76 -5.96 12.89
N GLU A 285 1.80 -5.83 13.71
CA GLU A 285 2.69 -4.66 13.72
C GLU A 285 3.39 -4.49 12.37
N ALA A 286 3.90 -5.57 11.79
CA ALA A 286 4.50 -5.56 10.46
C ALA A 286 3.51 -5.10 9.38
N ARG A 287 2.25 -5.59 9.41
CA ARG A 287 1.20 -5.11 8.50
C ARG A 287 0.87 -3.64 8.70
N ARG A 288 0.83 -3.15 9.95
CA ARG A 288 0.61 -1.73 10.25
C ARG A 288 1.78 -0.87 9.73
N ALA A 289 3.01 -1.30 9.92
CA ALA A 289 4.20 -0.62 9.41
C ALA A 289 4.27 -0.63 7.88
N GLU A 290 3.81 -1.68 7.22
CA GLU A 290 3.66 -1.70 5.76
C GLU A 290 2.57 -0.75 5.29
N ALA A 291 1.39 -0.75 5.93
CA ALA A 291 0.31 0.18 5.61
C ALA A 291 0.74 1.64 5.80
N GLU A 292 1.50 1.95 6.85
CA GLU A 292 2.05 3.29 7.07
C GLU A 292 3.05 3.69 5.98
N ARG A 293 3.92 2.77 5.55
CA ARG A 293 4.84 3.00 4.42
C ARG A 293 4.10 3.25 3.12
N GLN A 294 3.03 2.49 2.85
CA GLN A 294 2.18 2.70 1.67
C GLN A 294 1.49 4.06 1.73
N ALA A 295 0.88 4.41 2.87
CA ALA A 295 0.25 5.72 3.06
C ALA A 295 1.25 6.88 2.93
N ALA A 296 2.47 6.72 3.43
CA ALA A 296 3.54 7.71 3.26
C ALA A 296 3.96 7.87 1.79
N ALA A 297 4.08 6.76 1.06
CA ALA A 297 4.40 6.77 -0.37
C ALA A 297 3.28 7.42 -1.21
N GLU A 298 2.01 7.14 -0.89
CA GLU A 298 0.86 7.79 -1.51
C GLU A 298 0.84 9.30 -1.23
N ALA A 299 1.08 9.71 0.02
CA ALA A 299 1.14 11.12 0.38
C ALA A 299 2.32 11.86 -0.30
N GLU A 300 3.46 11.19 -0.49
CA GLU A 300 4.56 11.73 -1.28
C GLU A 300 4.21 11.86 -2.76
N ALA A 301 3.56 10.85 -3.34
CA ALA A 301 3.09 10.90 -4.73
C ALA A 301 2.08 12.04 -4.96
N GLU A 302 1.12 12.23 -4.04
CA GLU A 302 0.16 13.34 -4.11
C GLU A 302 0.87 14.70 -4.04
N ARG A 303 1.86 14.85 -3.14
CA ARG A 303 2.66 16.07 -3.04
C ARG A 303 3.42 16.37 -4.32
N LEU A 304 4.04 15.36 -4.93
CA LEU A 304 4.76 15.53 -6.21
C LEU A 304 3.80 15.88 -7.35
N GLU A 305 2.59 15.34 -7.35
CA GLU A 305 1.57 15.72 -8.32
C GLU A 305 1.09 17.16 -8.11
N GLN A 306 0.87 17.59 -6.87
CA GLN A 306 0.53 18.97 -6.55
C GLN A 306 1.64 19.94 -7.00
N GLU A 307 2.90 19.60 -6.74
CA GLU A 307 4.05 20.39 -7.19
C GLU A 307 4.10 20.47 -8.73
N ARG A 308 3.86 19.34 -9.43
CA ARG A 308 3.79 19.32 -10.90
C ARG A 308 2.67 20.24 -11.41
N LEU A 309 1.48 20.18 -10.80
CA LEU A 309 0.35 21.03 -11.18
C LEU A 309 0.63 22.51 -10.90
N GLU A 310 1.34 22.83 -9.82
CA GLU A 310 1.79 24.19 -9.54
C GLU A 310 2.81 24.68 -10.58
N GLN A 311 3.78 23.83 -10.95
CA GLN A 311 4.74 24.14 -12.01
C GLN A 311 4.04 24.36 -13.36
N GLU A 312 3.08 23.50 -13.73
CA GLU A 312 2.29 23.65 -14.95
C GLU A 312 1.49 24.96 -14.96
N ARG A 313 0.88 25.32 -13.82
CA ARG A 313 0.18 26.60 -13.67
C ARG A 313 1.13 27.78 -13.77
N ALA A 314 2.29 27.73 -13.12
CA ALA A 314 3.30 28.77 -13.19
C ALA A 314 3.85 28.95 -14.62
N GLU A 315 4.01 27.85 -15.36
CA GLU A 315 4.39 27.90 -16.77
C GLU A 315 3.27 28.48 -17.64
N ALA A 316 2.02 28.09 -17.43
CA ALA A 316 0.87 28.66 -18.12
C ALA A 316 0.74 30.17 -17.87
N ASP A 317 0.91 30.62 -16.63
CA ASP A 317 0.90 32.03 -16.25
C ASP A 317 2.06 32.80 -16.92
N ARG A 318 3.25 32.20 -17.00
CA ARG A 318 4.40 32.78 -17.73
C ARG A 318 4.10 32.95 -19.21
N LEU A 319 3.53 31.93 -19.86
CA LEU A 319 3.17 31.97 -21.27
C LEU A 319 2.07 33.01 -21.54
N ALA A 320 1.07 33.09 -20.66
CA ALA A 320 0.02 34.10 -20.74
C ALA A 320 0.57 35.53 -20.58
N ALA A 321 1.55 35.72 -19.68
CA ALA A 321 2.21 37.00 -19.50
C ALA A 321 3.03 37.42 -20.74
N GLU A 322 3.76 36.48 -21.35
CA GLU A 322 4.50 36.69 -22.60
C GLU A 322 3.56 37.04 -23.77
N GLU A 323 2.45 36.32 -23.91
CA GLU A 323 1.45 36.61 -24.93
C GLU A 323 0.82 38.00 -24.71
N ALA A 324 0.49 38.34 -23.47
CA ALA A 324 -0.04 39.66 -23.13
C ALA A 324 0.99 40.76 -23.43
N GLU A 325 2.30 40.52 -23.25
CA GLU A 325 3.34 41.47 -23.66
C GLU A 325 3.41 41.62 -25.17
N ARG A 326 3.37 40.52 -25.92
CA ARG A 326 3.36 40.55 -27.39
C ARG A 326 2.15 41.33 -27.92
N GLN A 327 0.97 41.12 -27.34
CA GLN A 327 -0.23 41.88 -27.68
C GLN A 327 -0.06 43.38 -27.40
N ARG A 328 0.49 43.75 -26.22
CA ARG A 328 0.79 45.16 -25.92
C ARG A 328 1.75 45.79 -26.93
N GLN A 329 2.82 45.08 -27.31
CA GLN A 329 3.78 45.55 -28.30
C GLN A 329 3.13 45.69 -29.69
N GLU A 330 2.25 44.78 -30.08
CA GLU A 330 1.50 44.87 -31.33
C GLU A 330 0.51 46.04 -31.31
N ASP A 331 -0.23 46.23 -30.22
CA ASP A 331 -1.14 47.37 -30.04
C ASP A 331 -0.38 48.70 -30.10
N GLU A 332 0.80 48.78 -29.48
CA GLU A 332 1.68 49.95 -29.54
C GLU A 332 2.19 50.19 -30.96
N ARG A 333 2.60 49.14 -31.68
CA ARG A 333 3.01 49.25 -33.10
C ARG A 333 1.85 49.75 -33.97
N LEU A 334 0.65 49.21 -33.79
CA LEU A 334 -0.55 49.64 -34.52
C LEU A 334 -0.96 51.06 -34.14
N ALA A 335 -0.78 51.48 -32.89
CA ALA A 335 -0.98 52.87 -32.48
C ALA A 335 0.03 53.81 -33.14
N ALA A 336 1.32 53.46 -33.15
CA ALA A 336 2.36 54.23 -33.82
C ALA A 336 2.15 54.32 -35.34
N GLU A 337 1.73 53.23 -35.99
CA GLU A 337 1.40 53.23 -37.42
C GLU A 337 0.20 54.16 -37.72
N ARG A 338 -0.86 54.11 -36.89
CA ARG A 338 -2.00 55.03 -37.02
C ARG A 338 -1.59 56.49 -36.84
N GLU A 339 -0.73 56.77 -35.87
CA GLU A 339 -0.20 58.12 -35.66
C GLU A 339 0.64 58.58 -36.86
N GLN A 340 1.45 57.70 -37.44
CA GLN A 340 2.19 58.01 -38.67
C GLN A 340 1.25 58.30 -39.84
N GLN A 341 0.23 57.46 -40.05
CA GLN A 341 -0.77 57.68 -41.10
C GLN A 341 -1.52 59.01 -40.90
N GLU A 342 -1.86 59.38 -39.66
CA GLU A 342 -2.48 60.67 -39.35
C GLU A 342 -1.54 61.84 -39.67
N ARG A 343 -0.25 61.71 -39.35
CA ARG A 343 0.77 62.72 -39.70
C ARG A 343 0.93 62.87 -41.21
N GLU A 344 1.04 61.76 -41.93
CA GLU A 344 1.13 61.76 -43.40
C GLU A 344 -0.15 62.32 -44.04
N ALA A 345 -1.34 62.00 -43.50
CA ALA A 345 -2.60 62.56 -43.96
C ALA A 345 -2.71 64.07 -43.67
N ALA A 346 -2.20 64.54 -42.52
CA ALA A 346 -2.15 65.95 -42.18
C ALA A 346 -1.20 66.72 -43.10
N GLU A 347 0.00 66.19 -43.37
CA GLU A 347 0.96 66.76 -44.32
C GLU A 347 0.38 66.80 -45.74
N ALA A 348 -0.27 65.72 -46.18
CA ALA A 348 -0.94 65.69 -47.48
C ALA A 348 -2.09 66.71 -47.57
N ALA A 349 -2.85 66.89 -46.49
CA ALA A 349 -3.92 67.90 -46.43
C ALA A 349 -3.37 69.33 -46.43
N GLU A 350 -2.21 69.58 -45.81
CA GLU A 350 -1.51 70.87 -45.88
C GLU A 350 -1.00 71.14 -47.29
N ALA A 351 -0.32 70.17 -47.91
CA ALA A 351 0.17 70.27 -49.28
C ALA A 351 -0.97 70.53 -50.29
N GLU A 352 -2.14 69.93 -50.09
CA GLU A 352 -3.34 70.18 -50.89
C GLU A 352 -3.83 71.63 -50.75
N ARG A 353 -3.87 72.15 -49.52
CA ARG A 353 -4.27 73.55 -49.26
C ARG A 353 -3.31 74.53 -49.90
N ASP A 354 -2.00 74.27 -49.81
CA ASP A 354 -0.99 75.10 -50.45
C ASP A 354 -1.13 75.09 -51.98
N ARG A 355 -1.45 73.93 -52.57
CA ARG A 355 -1.74 73.83 -54.01
C ARG A 355 -2.97 74.66 -54.40
N ILE A 356 -4.07 74.51 -53.67
CA ILE A 356 -5.29 75.29 -53.92
C ILE A 356 -5.01 76.79 -53.78
N ALA A 357 -4.30 77.21 -52.74
CA ALA A 357 -3.93 78.61 -52.53
C ALA A 357 -3.01 79.14 -53.66
N ALA A 358 -2.09 78.32 -54.17
CA ALA A 358 -1.25 78.68 -55.30
C ALA A 358 -2.06 78.84 -56.60
N GLU A 359 -2.98 77.92 -56.87
CA GLU A 359 -3.90 78.00 -58.02
C GLU A 359 -4.82 79.23 -57.93
N GLU A 360 -5.37 79.53 -56.75
CA GLU A 360 -6.16 80.74 -56.51
C GLU A 360 -5.33 82.01 -56.69
N ALA A 361 -4.09 82.02 -56.20
CA ALA A 361 -3.18 83.15 -56.38
C ALA A 361 -2.80 83.35 -57.85
N GLU A 362 -2.67 82.28 -58.64
CA GLU A 362 -2.46 82.37 -60.08
C GLU A 362 -3.70 82.91 -60.80
N ARG A 363 -4.90 82.40 -60.47
CA ARG A 363 -6.18 82.94 -60.97
C ARG A 363 -6.33 84.43 -60.66
N ALA A 364 -6.05 84.84 -59.43
CA ALA A 364 -6.10 86.25 -59.03
C ALA A 364 -5.11 87.13 -59.83
N ARG A 365 -3.92 86.61 -60.18
CA ARG A 365 -2.98 87.32 -61.07
C ARG A 365 -3.50 87.41 -62.50
N GLN A 366 -4.11 86.35 -63.02
CA GLN A 366 -4.72 86.34 -64.35
C GLN A 366 -5.88 87.33 -64.41
N GLU A 367 -6.79 87.30 -63.44
CA GLU A 367 -7.89 88.26 -63.32
C GLU A 367 -7.38 89.70 -63.16
N ALA A 368 -6.33 89.94 -62.39
CA ALA A 368 -5.72 91.26 -62.27
C ALA A 368 -5.10 91.73 -63.60
N ALA A 369 -4.45 90.84 -64.35
CA ALA A 369 -3.90 91.13 -65.66
C ALA A 369 -5.01 91.39 -66.71
N GLU A 370 -6.09 90.62 -66.68
CA GLU A 370 -7.29 90.83 -67.50
C GLU A 370 -7.99 92.14 -67.13
N ALA A 371 -8.09 92.48 -65.84
CA ALA A 371 -8.64 93.75 -65.39
C ALA A 371 -7.77 94.94 -65.81
N GLU A 372 -6.44 94.81 -65.76
CA GLU A 372 -5.52 95.81 -66.30
C GLU A 372 -5.69 95.96 -67.81
N GLN A 373 -5.80 94.85 -68.54
CA GLN A 373 -6.05 94.85 -69.98
C GLN A 373 -7.41 95.48 -70.31
N ALA A 374 -8.47 95.12 -69.59
CA ALA A 374 -9.79 95.70 -69.73
C ALA A 374 -9.81 97.18 -69.37
N ALA A 375 -9.00 97.64 -68.42
CA ALA A 375 -8.83 99.06 -68.11
C ALA A 375 -8.14 99.80 -69.27
N ARG A 376 -7.10 99.21 -69.89
CA ARG A 376 -6.47 99.76 -71.09
C ARG A 376 -7.44 99.79 -72.28
N ASP A 377 -8.20 98.72 -72.48
CA ASP A 377 -9.22 98.63 -73.53
C ASP A 377 -10.37 99.60 -73.27
N ALA A 378 -10.76 99.83 -72.01
CA ALA A 378 -11.76 100.82 -71.62
C ALA A 378 -11.24 102.26 -71.77
N GLU A 379 -9.96 102.52 -71.53
CA GLU A 379 -9.32 103.81 -71.83
C GLU A 379 -9.29 104.06 -73.34
N ALA A 380 -8.91 103.05 -74.13
CA ALA A 380 -8.97 103.09 -75.59
C ALA A 380 -10.41 103.26 -76.11
N ALA A 381 -11.39 102.54 -75.54
CA ALA A 381 -12.80 102.66 -75.86
C ALA A 381 -13.42 103.96 -75.33
N ALA A 382 -12.90 104.57 -74.26
CA ALA A 382 -13.29 105.90 -73.80
C ALA A 382 -12.69 107.00 -74.68
N GLU A 383 -11.53 106.77 -75.29
CA GLU A 383 -10.98 107.61 -76.35
C GLU A 383 -11.81 107.46 -77.64
N GLU A 384 -12.19 106.24 -78.02
CA GLU A 384 -13.12 105.96 -79.11
C GLU A 384 -14.54 106.47 -78.82
N ALA A 385 -14.99 106.45 -77.57
CA ALA A 385 -16.27 106.99 -77.13
C ALA A 385 -16.21 108.51 -76.92
N ARG A 386 -15.03 109.12 -76.71
CA ARG A 386 -14.84 110.57 -76.87
C ARG A 386 -14.96 110.97 -78.34
N GLN A 387 -14.53 110.10 -79.26
CA GLN A 387 -14.76 110.27 -80.70
C GLN A 387 -16.24 110.01 -81.08
N ARG A 388 -16.90 109.03 -80.43
CA ARG A 388 -18.32 108.69 -80.67
C ARG A 388 -19.30 109.58 -79.90
N ALA A 389 -18.89 110.24 -78.81
CA ALA A 389 -19.70 111.23 -78.08
C ALA A 389 -19.80 112.58 -78.81
N GLU A 390 -19.15 112.71 -79.96
CA GLU A 390 -19.49 113.71 -80.97
C GLU A 390 -20.73 113.29 -81.81
N GLU A 391 -21.20 112.04 -81.69
CA GLU A 391 -22.38 111.49 -82.38
C GLU A 391 -23.27 110.60 -81.48
N ALA A 392 -24.36 111.22 -80.99
CA ALA A 392 -25.67 110.61 -80.70
C ALA A 392 -26.02 110.05 -79.30
N SER A 393 -27.31 110.24 -78.97
CA SER A 393 -28.01 110.12 -77.68
C SER A 393 -28.76 108.77 -77.50
N PRO A 394 -29.12 108.35 -76.26
CA PRO A 394 -29.64 106.99 -75.96
C PRO A 394 -31.13 106.94 -75.57
N ASP A 395 -31.72 105.73 -75.54
CA ASP A 395 -32.94 105.41 -74.76
C ASP A 395 -32.96 103.94 -74.28
N GLN A 396 -33.55 103.71 -73.09
CA GLN A 396 -33.52 102.48 -72.27
C GLN A 396 -34.85 101.69 -72.30
N ASP A 397 -34.86 100.42 -71.85
CA ASP A 397 -35.79 99.96 -70.79
C ASP A 397 -35.70 98.47 -70.35
N ALA A 398 -35.73 98.31 -69.01
CA ALA A 398 -36.56 97.43 -68.17
C ALA A 398 -36.43 95.88 -68.05
N LEU A 399 -36.14 95.54 -66.79
CA LEU A 399 -36.23 94.34 -65.94
C LEU A 399 -37.60 93.63 -65.74
N THR A 400 -37.53 92.28 -65.56
CA THR A 400 -38.28 91.36 -64.64
C THR A 400 -39.63 90.71 -65.02
N ALA A 401 -39.70 89.35 -64.94
CA ALA A 401 -40.90 88.58 -64.55
C ALA A 401 -40.60 87.11 -64.11
N ALA A 402 -41.35 86.64 -63.09
CA ALA A 402 -41.61 85.26 -62.63
C ALA A 402 -40.54 84.55 -61.76
N LEU A 403 -40.71 84.20 -60.47
CA LEU A 403 -41.81 83.75 -59.59
C LEU A 403 -42.19 82.24 -59.65
N SER A 404 -41.67 81.49 -58.66
CA SER A 404 -42.27 80.41 -57.82
C SER A 404 -42.62 79.01 -58.34
N GLU A 405 -42.14 77.97 -57.64
CA GLU A 405 -42.83 76.69 -57.27
C GLU A 405 -41.91 75.81 -56.37
N ALA A 406 -42.31 74.87 -55.51
CA ALA A 406 -43.17 74.84 -54.31
C ALA A 406 -42.72 73.62 -53.44
N LEU A 407 -42.93 73.68 -52.12
CA LEU A 407 -42.60 72.69 -51.07
C LEU A 407 -43.67 71.57 -50.92
N GLY A 408 -43.31 70.40 -50.35
CA GLY A 408 -44.20 69.63 -49.45
C GLY A 408 -44.15 68.08 -49.43
N ASP A 409 -43.62 67.53 -48.32
CA ASP A 409 -43.56 66.15 -47.73
C ASP A 409 -44.94 65.52 -47.33
N PRO A 410 -45.10 64.43 -46.52
CA PRO A 410 -44.36 63.15 -46.28
C PRO A 410 -45.30 61.90 -46.27
N ALA A 411 -44.77 60.67 -46.08
CA ALA A 411 -45.52 59.56 -45.45
C ALA A 411 -44.60 58.49 -44.84
N ALA A 412 -44.88 58.15 -43.58
CA ALA A 412 -44.38 56.97 -42.86
C ALA A 412 -45.44 55.87 -42.91
N ASP A 413 -45.04 54.60 -42.81
CA ASP A 413 -45.86 53.60 -42.11
C ASP A 413 -45.03 52.41 -41.61
N SER A 414 -45.53 51.84 -40.51
CA SER A 414 -44.95 50.77 -39.70
C SER A 414 -45.45 49.39 -40.18
N ASP A 415 -44.68 48.32 -39.95
CA ASP A 415 -45.21 46.95 -40.07
C ASP A 415 -45.04 46.14 -38.78
N SER A 416 -46.09 45.41 -38.44
CA SER A 416 -46.37 44.75 -37.17
C SER A 416 -46.29 43.23 -37.31
N GLY A 417 -46.03 42.56 -36.18
CA GLY A 417 -45.95 41.11 -36.08
C GLY A 417 -47.24 40.35 -36.41
N GLY A 418 -47.07 39.08 -36.81
CA GLY A 418 -48.13 38.11 -37.06
C GLY A 418 -47.84 36.76 -36.40
N GLY A 419 -48.80 36.25 -35.64
CA GLY A 419 -48.74 34.99 -34.90
C GLY A 419 -48.88 33.75 -35.78
N ALA A 420 -48.18 32.69 -35.35
CA ALA A 420 -48.16 31.38 -35.99
C ALA A 420 -49.50 30.63 -35.83
N THR A 421 -50.10 30.27 -36.96
CA THR A 421 -51.19 29.30 -37.04
C THR A 421 -50.63 27.88 -37.11
N ASP A 422 -51.38 26.89 -36.60
CA ASP A 422 -51.02 25.47 -36.63
C ASP A 422 -50.88 24.95 -38.08
N GLY A 423 -49.66 25.00 -38.60
CA GLY A 423 -49.32 24.53 -39.93
C GLY A 423 -49.53 23.02 -40.13
N ALA A 424 -49.62 22.64 -41.41
CA ALA A 424 -49.64 21.25 -41.86
C ALA A 424 -48.48 20.44 -41.23
N PRO A 425 -48.68 19.14 -40.94
CA PRO A 425 -47.61 18.32 -40.36
C PRO A 425 -46.38 18.34 -41.25
N LEU A 426 -45.19 18.20 -40.66
CA LEU A 426 -43.96 18.02 -41.43
C LEU A 426 -44.17 16.89 -42.44
N SER A 427 -43.80 17.16 -43.69
CA SER A 427 -43.83 16.15 -44.74
C SER A 427 -42.88 15.01 -44.39
N LEU A 428 -43.12 13.82 -44.96
CA LEU A 428 -42.24 12.68 -44.77
C LEU A 428 -40.80 12.99 -45.18
N SER A 429 -40.59 13.72 -46.27
CA SER A 429 -39.27 14.12 -46.74
C SER A 429 -38.56 15.09 -45.80
N GLU A 430 -39.28 16.02 -45.15
CA GLU A 430 -38.69 16.96 -44.18
C GLU A 430 -38.27 16.24 -42.89
N ARG A 431 -39.09 15.32 -42.37
CA ARG A 431 -38.72 14.52 -41.17
C ARG A 431 -37.57 13.56 -41.46
N GLU A 432 -37.59 12.94 -42.63
CA GLU A 432 -36.53 12.00 -43.02
C GLU A 432 -35.20 12.72 -43.26
N GLY A 433 -35.22 13.92 -43.89
CA GLY A 433 -34.02 14.75 -44.04
C GLY A 433 -33.40 15.14 -42.70
N PHE A 434 -34.24 15.51 -41.72
CA PHE A 434 -33.78 15.80 -40.36
C PHE A 434 -33.20 14.55 -39.65
N ARG A 435 -33.86 13.40 -39.79
CA ARG A 435 -33.36 12.13 -39.24
C ARG A 435 -32.00 11.75 -39.83
N LEU A 436 -31.83 11.89 -41.14
CA LEU A 436 -30.59 11.60 -41.84
C LEU A 436 -29.46 12.54 -41.40
N ALA A 437 -29.74 13.83 -41.28
CA ALA A 437 -28.75 14.81 -40.81
C ALA A 437 -28.19 14.46 -39.43
N ILE A 438 -29.03 14.03 -38.48
CA ILE A 438 -28.56 13.61 -37.15
C ILE A 438 -27.82 12.27 -37.21
N ASN A 439 -28.30 11.35 -38.05
CA ASN A 439 -27.73 10.02 -38.20
C ASN A 439 -26.27 10.05 -38.72
N GLU A 440 -25.89 11.05 -39.52
CA GLU A 440 -24.52 11.23 -39.99
C GLU A 440 -23.51 11.49 -38.85
N CYS A 441 -23.93 12.17 -37.77
CA CYS A 441 -23.08 12.42 -36.61
C CYS A 441 -23.20 11.38 -35.51
N TRP A 442 -24.10 10.40 -35.64
CA TRP A 442 -24.26 9.34 -34.66
C TRP A 442 -23.16 8.28 -34.80
N ARG A 443 -22.05 8.47 -34.08
CA ARG A 443 -20.87 7.59 -34.12
C ARG A 443 -20.93 6.47 -33.08
N VAL A 444 -21.70 5.42 -33.35
CA VAL A 444 -21.84 4.23 -32.49
C VAL A 444 -20.49 3.58 -32.17
N GLY A 445 -19.57 3.49 -33.15
CA GLY A 445 -18.28 2.81 -32.99
C GLY A 445 -17.31 3.43 -31.97
N SER A 446 -17.59 4.66 -31.49
CA SER A 446 -16.79 5.31 -30.45
C SER A 446 -17.25 4.98 -29.01
N LEU A 447 -18.38 4.29 -28.87
CA LEU A 447 -18.97 3.93 -27.58
C LEU A 447 -18.42 2.60 -27.06
N SER A 448 -18.53 2.35 -25.76
CA SER A 448 -18.26 1.02 -25.19
C SER A 448 -19.21 -0.02 -25.79
N ARG A 449 -18.80 -1.31 -25.85
CA ARG A 449 -19.65 -2.38 -26.42
C ARG A 449 -21.04 -2.46 -25.78
N GLU A 450 -21.12 -2.15 -24.50
CA GLU A 450 -22.38 -2.12 -23.76
C GLU A 450 -23.23 -0.90 -24.16
N ALA A 451 -22.64 0.29 -24.25
CA ALA A 451 -23.34 1.49 -24.71
C ALA A 451 -23.77 1.41 -26.18
N GLN A 452 -23.05 0.65 -27.01
CA GLN A 452 -23.45 0.35 -28.40
C GLN A 452 -24.71 -0.51 -28.49
N ALA A 453 -25.06 -1.28 -27.45
CA ALA A 453 -26.25 -2.12 -27.41
C ALA A 453 -27.45 -1.42 -26.75
N THR A 454 -27.27 -0.21 -26.24
CA THR A 454 -28.29 0.56 -25.52
C THR A 454 -29.01 1.50 -26.47
N SER A 455 -30.34 1.60 -26.33
CA SER A 455 -31.15 2.61 -27.02
C SER A 455 -31.61 3.68 -26.04
N VAL A 456 -31.48 4.95 -26.39
CA VAL A 456 -31.85 6.11 -25.55
C VAL A 456 -32.83 7.01 -26.28
N THR A 457 -33.86 7.46 -25.58
CA THR A 457 -34.82 8.46 -26.08
C THR A 457 -34.44 9.83 -25.50
N VAL A 458 -34.15 10.79 -26.36
CA VAL A 458 -33.74 12.15 -25.99
C VAL A 458 -34.78 13.14 -26.44
N ALA A 459 -35.16 14.06 -25.55
CA ALA A 459 -36.01 15.19 -25.88
C ALA A 459 -35.22 16.50 -25.76
N PHE A 460 -35.42 17.43 -26.70
CA PHE A 460 -34.78 18.74 -26.69
C PHE A 460 -35.61 19.77 -27.46
N SER A 461 -35.35 21.06 -27.20
CA SER A 461 -35.93 22.16 -27.98
C SER A 461 -34.93 22.71 -29.01
N MET A 462 -35.47 23.29 -30.07
CA MET A 462 -34.71 24.01 -31.09
C MET A 462 -35.28 25.41 -31.29
N SER A 463 -34.42 26.38 -31.61
CA SER A 463 -34.83 27.74 -31.99
C SER A 463 -35.32 27.80 -33.44
N GLN A 464 -35.95 28.92 -33.84
CA GLN A 464 -36.54 29.09 -35.17
C GLN A 464 -35.56 28.95 -36.34
N ASN A 465 -34.26 29.13 -36.11
CA ASN A 465 -33.20 28.88 -37.11
C ASN A 465 -32.76 27.40 -37.16
N GLY A 466 -33.46 26.49 -36.47
CA GLY A 466 -33.14 25.06 -36.46
C GLY A 466 -31.94 24.69 -35.58
N MET A 467 -31.49 25.58 -34.69
CA MET A 467 -30.39 25.30 -33.77
C MET A 467 -30.89 24.61 -32.50
N PRO A 468 -30.30 23.46 -32.08
CA PRO A 468 -30.60 22.84 -30.80
C PRO A 468 -30.14 23.69 -29.63
N GLU A 469 -30.97 23.75 -28.58
CA GLU A 469 -30.65 24.43 -27.33
C GLU A 469 -30.03 23.42 -26.34
N PRO A 470 -28.72 23.51 -26.02
CA PRO A 470 -28.06 22.48 -25.21
C PRO A 470 -28.68 22.31 -23.81
N GLY A 471 -29.15 23.41 -23.22
CA GLY A 471 -29.73 23.41 -21.87
C GLY A 471 -31.10 22.73 -21.74
N THR A 472 -31.75 22.36 -22.85
CA THR A 472 -33.08 21.74 -22.84
C THR A 472 -33.05 20.26 -23.15
N MET A 473 -31.87 19.70 -23.46
CA MET A 473 -31.71 18.27 -23.72
C MET A 473 -31.91 17.47 -22.44
N ARG A 474 -32.76 16.45 -22.53
CA ARG A 474 -33.04 15.53 -21.42
C ARG A 474 -33.25 14.10 -21.90
N LEU A 475 -32.77 13.15 -21.11
CA LEU A 475 -33.04 11.74 -21.30
C LEU A 475 -34.47 11.42 -20.87
N MET A 476 -35.30 10.94 -21.81
CA MET A 476 -36.68 10.54 -21.55
C MET A 476 -36.80 9.10 -21.07
N GLY A 477 -35.88 8.24 -21.50
CA GLY A 477 -35.85 6.83 -21.16
C GLY A 477 -34.72 6.13 -21.89
N HIS A 478 -34.41 4.92 -21.45
CA HIS A 478 -33.48 4.03 -22.13
C HIS A 478 -33.98 2.60 -22.10
N SER A 479 -33.50 1.79 -23.04
CA SER A 479 -33.76 0.35 -23.10
C SER A 479 -32.49 -0.38 -23.52
N GLY A 480 -32.21 -1.51 -22.86
CA GLY A 480 -30.91 -2.16 -22.95
C GLY A 480 -29.83 -1.50 -22.09
N GLY A 481 -28.75 -2.25 -21.83
CA GLY A 481 -27.58 -1.83 -21.05
C GLY A 481 -27.83 -1.46 -19.58
N SER A 482 -26.74 -1.21 -18.87
CA SER A 482 -26.78 -0.62 -17.53
C SER A 482 -27.11 0.89 -17.56
N PRO A 483 -27.52 1.50 -16.43
CA PRO A 483 -27.70 2.94 -16.33
C PRO A 483 -26.46 3.76 -16.71
N ALA A 484 -25.25 3.24 -16.43
CA ALA A 484 -24.00 3.88 -16.84
C ALA A 484 -23.81 3.87 -18.36
N ALA A 485 -24.15 2.75 -19.02
CA ALA A 485 -24.14 2.66 -20.48
C ALA A 485 -25.19 3.58 -21.12
N ALA A 486 -26.37 3.74 -20.48
CA ALA A 486 -27.39 4.68 -20.93
C ALA A 486 -26.93 6.14 -20.83
N GLN A 487 -26.23 6.51 -19.75
CA GLN A 487 -25.64 7.84 -19.60
C GLN A 487 -24.58 8.11 -20.69
N GLN A 488 -23.70 7.15 -20.96
CA GLN A 488 -22.71 7.26 -22.03
C GLN A 488 -23.35 7.42 -23.41
N ALA A 489 -24.40 6.66 -23.71
CA ALA A 489 -25.16 6.78 -24.96
C ALA A 489 -25.90 8.13 -25.06
N TYR A 490 -26.42 8.64 -23.94
CA TYR A 490 -27.07 9.95 -23.88
C TYR A 490 -26.10 11.11 -24.18
N GLU A 491 -24.91 11.10 -23.58
CA GLU A 491 -23.88 12.11 -23.85
C GLU A 491 -23.40 12.07 -25.31
N ALA A 492 -23.29 10.86 -25.87
CA ALA A 492 -23.02 10.70 -27.29
C ALA A 492 -24.15 11.26 -28.17
N ALA A 493 -25.41 11.10 -27.75
CA ALA A 493 -26.57 11.57 -28.50
C ALA A 493 -26.62 13.10 -28.52
N GLN A 494 -26.35 13.75 -27.38
CA GLN A 494 -26.22 15.21 -27.31
C GLN A 494 -25.12 15.72 -28.25
N ARG A 495 -23.94 15.09 -28.24
CA ARG A 495 -22.85 15.46 -29.16
C ARG A 495 -23.24 15.27 -30.62
N ALA A 496 -23.95 14.19 -30.97
CA ALA A 496 -24.38 13.97 -32.34
C ALA A 496 -25.34 15.08 -32.82
N VAL A 497 -26.32 15.44 -32.00
CA VAL A 497 -27.28 16.51 -32.29
C VAL A 497 -26.58 17.87 -32.43
N LEU A 498 -25.61 18.17 -31.57
CA LEU A 498 -24.88 19.45 -31.61
C LEU A 498 -23.87 19.53 -32.76
N ASN A 499 -23.14 18.45 -33.02
CA ASN A 499 -22.11 18.43 -34.07
C ASN A 499 -22.71 18.52 -35.48
N CYS A 500 -23.87 17.89 -35.71
CA CYS A 500 -24.54 17.93 -37.02
C CYS A 500 -25.45 19.15 -37.21
N ALA A 501 -25.64 19.98 -36.17
CA ALA A 501 -26.44 21.18 -36.31
C ALA A 501 -25.81 22.16 -37.31
N GLY A 502 -24.48 22.35 -37.30
CA GLY A 502 -23.80 23.29 -38.19
C GLY A 502 -24.37 24.71 -38.06
N THR A 503 -25.07 25.20 -39.09
CA THR A 503 -25.81 26.48 -39.09
C THR A 503 -27.28 26.37 -38.70
N GLY A 504 -27.74 25.16 -38.36
CA GLY A 504 -29.12 24.79 -38.03
C GLY A 504 -29.64 23.66 -38.92
N TYR A 505 -30.56 22.86 -38.39
CA TYR A 505 -31.29 21.87 -39.17
C TYR A 505 -32.29 22.59 -40.08
N GLY A 506 -32.20 22.40 -41.40
CA GLY A 506 -32.97 23.11 -42.44
C GLY A 506 -34.48 22.78 -42.45
N LEU A 507 -35.18 23.08 -41.36
CA LEU A 507 -36.61 22.87 -41.18
C LEU A 507 -37.40 24.13 -41.56
N PRO A 508 -38.61 24.01 -42.16
CA PRO A 508 -39.41 25.17 -42.55
C PRO A 508 -39.87 26.00 -41.34
N VAL A 509 -39.53 27.29 -41.33
CA VAL A 509 -39.82 28.23 -40.23
C VAL A 509 -41.32 28.44 -40.01
N GLU A 510 -42.12 28.31 -41.07
CA GLU A 510 -43.58 28.45 -41.04
C GLU A 510 -44.24 27.32 -40.23
N LYS A 511 -43.51 26.22 -39.99
CA LYS A 511 -43.97 25.06 -39.23
C LYS A 511 -43.31 24.96 -37.84
N TYR A 512 -42.65 26.02 -37.36
CA TYR A 512 -41.86 26.01 -36.12
C TYR A 512 -42.56 25.35 -34.93
N ASN A 513 -43.83 25.67 -34.69
CA ASN A 513 -44.59 25.10 -33.58
C ASN A 513 -44.74 23.56 -33.63
N ARG A 514 -44.50 22.92 -34.78
CA ARG A 514 -44.53 21.46 -34.96
C ARG A 514 -43.21 20.77 -34.62
N TRP A 515 -42.10 21.48 -34.63
CA TRP A 515 -40.76 20.90 -34.48
C TRP A 515 -39.87 21.61 -33.45
N LYS A 516 -40.39 22.63 -32.78
CA LYS A 516 -39.70 23.31 -31.68
C LYS A 516 -39.33 22.38 -30.53
N ASP A 517 -40.12 21.33 -30.30
CA ASP A 517 -39.86 20.28 -29.31
C ASP A 517 -39.75 18.95 -30.05
N VAL A 518 -38.59 18.30 -29.96
CA VAL A 518 -38.28 17.06 -30.68
C VAL A 518 -38.03 15.94 -29.70
N ILE A 519 -38.53 14.74 -30.02
CA ILE A 519 -38.21 13.49 -29.33
C ILE A 519 -37.57 12.54 -30.34
N ILE A 520 -36.35 12.10 -30.06
CA ILE A 520 -35.59 11.20 -30.91
C ILE A 520 -35.15 9.97 -30.12
N ASP A 521 -35.23 8.81 -30.77
CA ASP A 521 -34.63 7.57 -30.31
C ASP A 521 -33.29 7.33 -31.01
N PHE A 522 -32.24 7.16 -30.22
CA PHE A 522 -30.94 6.69 -30.69
C PHE A 522 -30.83 5.20 -30.39
N SER A 523 -30.58 4.40 -31.41
CA SER A 523 -30.45 2.95 -31.29
C SER A 523 -29.21 2.44 -32.04
N PRO A 524 -28.79 1.19 -31.83
CA PRO A 524 -27.67 0.58 -32.57
C PRO A 524 -27.94 0.54 -34.09
N ASN A 525 -29.21 0.48 -34.48
CA ASN A 525 -29.66 0.41 -35.86
C ASN A 525 -29.83 1.79 -36.51
N GLY A 526 -29.54 2.87 -35.77
CA GLY A 526 -29.62 4.26 -36.23
C GLY A 526 -30.56 5.14 -35.40
N VAL A 527 -30.80 6.34 -35.91
CA VAL A 527 -31.61 7.40 -35.27
C VAL A 527 -33.04 7.37 -35.81
N GLY A 528 -34.05 7.44 -34.92
CA GLY A 528 -35.47 7.56 -35.24
C GLY A 528 -36.11 8.80 -34.62
N VAL A 529 -36.91 9.54 -35.39
CA VAL A 529 -37.64 10.74 -34.92
C VAL A 529 -39.10 10.36 -34.66
N LYS A 530 -39.64 10.73 -33.48
CA LYS A 530 -41.02 10.41 -33.08
C LYS A 530 -42.00 11.55 -33.37
#